data_AF-A0A968KGL6-F1
#
_entry.id   AF-A0A968KGL6-F1
#
_cell.length_a   1.000
_cell.length_b   1.000
_cell.length_c   1.000
_cell.angle_alpha   90.00
_cell.angle_beta   90.00
_cell.angle_gamma   90.00
#
_symmetry.space_group_name_H-M   'P 1'
#
loop_
_entity.id
_entity.type
_entity.pdbx_description
1 polymer ?
#
loop_
_entity_poly.entity_id
_entity_poly.type
_entity_poly.pdbx_seq_one_letter_code
_entity_poly.pdbx_strand_id
1 'polypeptide(L)' 'SGPGARPMRSDWVREIRDQCSKHQVPFFMKQWGGVRKIRNGRVLDGRTWEAMPK' A
#
# COMPACT_ATOMS: atom_id res chain seq x y z
N SER A 1 6.69 11.28 -2.85
CA SER A 1 5.59 12.26 -2.80
C SER A 1 6.14 13.68 -2.87
N GLY A 2 5.59 14.55 -3.71
CA GLY A 2 6.03 15.92 -3.99
C GLY A 2 5.27 16.46 -5.22
N PRO A 3 5.49 17.71 -5.65
CA PRO A 3 4.94 18.22 -6.92
C PRO A 3 5.29 17.26 -8.07
N GLY A 4 4.29 16.89 -8.88
CA GLY A 4 4.47 15.94 -10.00
C GLY A 4 4.61 14.46 -9.61
N ALA A 5 4.41 14.07 -8.35
CA ALA A 5 4.43 12.65 -7.99
C ALA A 5 3.29 11.88 -8.69
N ARG A 6 3.63 10.75 -9.31
CA ARG A 6 2.65 9.88 -9.99
C ARG A 6 1.51 9.49 -9.02
N PRO A 7 0.25 9.52 -9.49
CA PRO A 7 -0.87 8.95 -8.72
C PRO A 7 -0.58 7.50 -8.36
N MET A 8 -0.81 7.14 -7.09
CA MET A 8 -0.70 5.75 -6.65
C MET A 8 -1.92 4.98 -7.15
N ARG A 9 -1.70 3.86 -7.84
CA ARG A 9 -2.77 2.97 -8.31
C ARG A 9 -2.95 1.81 -7.34
N SER A 10 -4.20 1.42 -7.08
CA SER A 10 -4.51 0.30 -6.20
C SER A 10 -4.03 -1.04 -6.75
N ASP A 11 -4.10 -1.23 -8.07
CA ASP A 11 -3.64 -2.45 -8.74
C ASP A 11 -2.16 -2.75 -8.44
N TRP A 12 -1.31 -1.72 -8.39
CA TRP A 12 0.11 -1.89 -8.05
C TRP A 12 0.31 -2.40 -6.63
N VAL A 13 -0.49 -1.89 -5.69
CA VAL A 13 -0.41 -2.32 -4.29
C VAL A 13 -0.91 -3.77 -4.14
N ARG A 14 -1.95 -4.15 -4.89
CA ARG A 14 -2.45 -5.54 -4.94
C ARG A 14 -1.41 -6.48 -5.51
N GLU A 15 -0.78 -6.11 -6.61
CA GLU A 15 0.27 -6.94 -7.24
C GLU A 15 1.43 -7.20 -6.26
N ILE A 16 1.90 -6.16 -5.55
CA ILE A 16 2.95 -6.31 -4.53
C ILE A 16 2.47 -7.21 -3.38
N ARG A 17 1.24 -7.02 -2.90
CA ARG A 17 0.65 -7.88 -1.85
C ARG A 17 0.63 -9.34 -2.30
N ASP A 18 0.19 -9.59 -3.53
CA ASP A 18 0.05 -10.94 -4.07
C ASP A 18 1.44 -11.61 -4.24
N GLN A 19 2.45 -10.84 -4.66
CA GLN A 19 3.84 -11.29 -4.66
C GLN A 19 4.34 -11.63 -3.24
N CYS A 20 4.12 -10.74 -2.27
CA CYS A 20 4.47 -11.02 -0.86
C CYS A 20 3.78 -12.30 -0.35
N SER A 21 2.49 -12.47 -0.63
CA SER A 21 1.72 -13.65 -0.26
C SER A 21 2.30 -14.93 -0.88
N LYS A 22 2.69 -14.89 -2.16
CA LYS A 22 3.29 -16.02 -2.87
C LYS A 22 4.62 -16.46 -2.26
N HIS A 23 5.42 -15.51 -1.78
CA HIS A 23 6.73 -15.76 -1.18
C HIS A 23 6.70 -15.89 0.35
N GLN A 24 5.50 -15.91 0.96
CA GLN A 24 5.32 -15.94 2.42
C GLN A 24 6.04 -14.77 3.13
N VAL A 25 6.16 -13.62 2.45
CA VAL A 25 6.75 -12.40 3.00
C VAL A 25 5.65 -11.56 3.64
N PRO A 26 5.85 -11.05 4.86
CA PRO A 26 4.92 -10.11 5.49
C PRO A 26 4.73 -8.85 4.66
N PHE A 27 3.48 -8.48 4.42
CA PHE A 27 3.11 -7.27 3.69
C PHE A 27 2.60 -6.18 4.63
N PHE A 28 3.22 -5.01 4.59
CA PHE A 28 2.87 -3.83 5.38
C PHE A 28 2.58 -2.64 4.46
N MET A 29 1.41 -2.02 4.64
CA MET A 29 1.01 -0.80 3.93
C MET A 29 0.80 0.36 4.91
N LYS A 30 1.73 1.32 4.87
CA LYS A 30 1.70 2.48 5.78
C LYS A 30 0.57 3.45 5.46
N GLN A 31 0.47 3.88 4.20
CA GLN A 31 -0.50 4.87 3.72
C GLN A 31 -0.49 4.98 2.18
N TRP A 32 -1.57 5.51 1.63
CA TRP A 32 -1.66 5.92 0.24
C TRP A 32 -0.85 7.20 -0.04
N GLY A 33 -0.26 7.26 -1.24
CA GLY A 33 0.38 8.46 -1.77
C GLY A 33 -0.62 9.52 -2.23
N GLY A 34 -0.12 10.57 -2.91
CA GLY A 34 -0.94 11.65 -3.47
C GLY A 34 -0.74 13.01 -2.80
N VAL A 35 -1.45 14.01 -3.30
CA VAL A 35 -1.32 15.41 -2.85
C VAL A 35 -1.88 15.61 -1.43
N ARG A 36 -2.98 14.93 -1.08
CA ARG A 36 -3.63 15.01 0.23
C ARG A 36 -3.46 13.74 1.07
N LYS A 37 -2.21 13.42 1.39
CA LYS A 37 -1.78 12.18 2.10
C LYS A 37 -2.58 11.90 3.38
N ILE A 38 -2.84 12.92 4.20
CA ILE A 38 -3.59 12.81 5.46
C ILE A 38 -5.00 12.22 5.26
N ARG A 39 -5.63 12.46 4.10
CA ARG A 39 -7.00 12.02 3.83
C ARG A 39 -7.09 10.64 3.19
N ASN A 40 -6.01 10.17 2.59
CA ASN A 40 -6.07 8.97 1.76
C ASN A 40 -6.00 7.69 2.61
N GLY A 41 -5.56 7.77 3.87
CA GLY A 41 -5.56 6.63 4.80
C GLY A 41 -4.63 5.51 4.36
N ARG A 42 -4.92 4.28 4.81
CA ARG A 42 -4.10 3.07 4.58
C ARG A 42 -4.91 1.80 4.33
N VAL A 43 -6.18 1.97 3.97
CA VAL A 43 -7.10 0.86 3.70
C VAL A 43 -6.92 0.42 2.26
N LEU A 44 -6.63 -0.87 2.05
CA LEU A 44 -6.61 -1.53 0.75
C LEU A 44 -7.64 -2.65 0.78
N ASP A 45 -8.59 -2.63 -0.15
CA ASP A 45 -9.68 -3.61 -0.26
C ASP A 45 -10.49 -3.75 1.05
N GLY A 46 -10.80 -2.64 1.71
CA GLY A 46 -11.60 -2.62 2.94
C GLY A 46 -10.85 -3.04 4.22
N ARG A 47 -9.55 -3.35 4.12
CA ARG A 47 -8.72 -3.79 5.25
C ARG A 47 -7.40 -3.00 5.37
N THR A 48 -6.85 -2.93 6.59
CA THR A 48 -5.47 -2.49 6.83
C THR A 48 -4.49 -3.66 6.79
N TRP A 49 -3.35 -3.45 6.14
CA TRP A 49 -2.31 -4.46 5.98
C TRP A 49 -1.11 -4.09 6.85
N GLU A 50 -0.93 -4.79 7.96
CA GLU A 50 0.06 -4.45 9.00
C GLU A 50 1.00 -5.60 9.36
N ALA A 51 1.15 -6.60 8.49
CA ALA A 51 1.96 -7.77 8.80
C ALA A 51 3.44 -7.39 8.93
N MET A 52 4.07 -7.80 10.03
CA MET A 52 5.50 -7.61 10.30
C MET A 52 6.24 -8.96 10.34
N PRO A 53 7.53 -9.01 9.95
CA PRO A 53 8.38 -10.16 10.19
C PRO A 53 8.43 -10.53 11.68
N LYS A 54 8.56 -11.83 11.97
CA LYS A 54 8.86 -12.34 13.31
C LYS A 54 10.35 -12.31 13.58
#